data_AF-A0A370DS21-F1
#
_entry.id   AF-A0A370DS21-F1
#
_cell.length_a   1.000
_cell.length_b   1.000
_cell.length_c   1.000
_cell.angle_alpha   90.00
_cell.angle_beta   90.00
_cell.angle_gamma   90.00
#
_symmetry.space_group_name_H-M   'P 1'
#
loop_
_entity.id
_entity.type
_entity.pdbx_description
1 polymer ?
#
loop_
_entity_poly.entity_id
_entity_poly.type
_entity_poly.pdbx_seq_one_letter_code
_entity_poly.pdbx_strand_id
1 'polypeptide(L)'
;MKIPKLLKRVQEYVDADKLKQCKRKDCMKEVLQKLKKQQRALKDKLGKEKNEKEHKRIQKALDIIYLQRKKGLKALKKLQKS
;
A
#
# COMPACT_ATOMS: atom_id res chain seq x y z
N MET A 1 -42.63 -9.42 -2.99
CA MET A 1 -41.39 -9.80 -2.28
C MET A 1 -41.57 -9.48 -0.80
N LYS A 2 -41.35 -10.43 0.12
CA LYS A 2 -41.49 -10.16 1.57
C LYS A 2 -40.31 -9.29 2.03
N ILE A 3 -40.57 -8.27 2.83
CA ILE A 3 -39.59 -7.31 3.41
C ILE A 3 -38.29 -7.96 3.93
N PRO A 4 -38.30 -9.14 4.59
CA PRO A 4 -37.09 -9.80 5.06
C PRO A 4 -36.10 -10.18 3.95
N LYS A 5 -36.58 -10.51 2.74
CA LYS A 5 -35.72 -10.85 1.59
C LYS A 5 -34.99 -9.61 1.05
N LEU A 6 -35.60 -8.42 1.14
CA LEU A 6 -34.97 -7.16 0.74
C LEU A 6 -33.87 -6.77 1.72
N LEU A 7 -34.13 -6.85 3.02
CA LEU A 7 -33.13 -6.59 4.05
C LEU A 7 -31.93 -7.53 3.93
N LYS A 8 -32.16 -8.81 3.64
CA LYS A 8 -31.07 -9.78 3.41
C LYS A 8 -30.21 -9.41 2.20
N ARG A 9 -30.82 -8.99 1.08
CA ARG A 9 -30.07 -8.54 -0.11
C ARG A 9 -29.25 -7.27 0.14
N VAL A 10 -29.79 -6.32 0.92
CA VAL A 10 -29.05 -5.11 1.31
C VAL A 10 -27.85 -5.48 2.20
N GLN A 11 -28.04 -6.39 3.15
CA GLN A 11 -26.96 -6.89 4.00
C GLN A 11 -25.87 -7.60 3.18
N GLU A 12 -26.25 -8.49 2.28
CA GLU A 12 -25.33 -9.18 1.36
C GLU A 12 -24.55 -8.19 0.48
N TYR A 13 -25.20 -7.12 0.00
CA TYR A 13 -24.54 -6.06 -0.76
C TYR A 13 -23.53 -5.28 0.10
N VAL A 14 -23.93 -4.87 1.30
CA VAL A 14 -23.06 -4.15 2.26
C VAL A 14 -21.85 -5.00 2.65
N ASP A 15 -22.05 -6.30 2.89
CA ASP A 15 -20.96 -7.20 3.26
C ASP A 15 -20.03 -7.51 2.08
N ALA A 16 -20.56 -7.59 0.85
CA ALA A 16 -19.73 -7.70 -0.35
C ALA A 16 -18.82 -6.47 -0.54
N ASP A 17 -19.32 -5.28 -0.24
CA ASP A 17 -18.52 -4.05 -0.30
C ASP A 17 -17.46 -4.00 0.81
N LYS A 18 -17.78 -4.42 2.04
CA LYS A 18 -16.79 -4.60 3.11
C LYS A 18 -15.68 -5.57 2.68
N LEU A 19 -16.04 -6.70 2.09
CA LEU A 19 -15.06 -7.70 1.61
C LEU A 19 -14.14 -7.12 0.54
N LYS A 20 -14.69 -6.38 -0.44
CA LYS A 20 -13.89 -5.68 -1.46
C LYS A 20 -12.94 -4.65 -0.84
N GLN A 21 -13.40 -3.90 0.16
CA GLN A 21 -12.57 -2.94 0.88
C GLN A 21 -11.44 -3.63 1.65
N CYS A 22 -11.71 -4.75 2.32
CA CYS A 22 -10.68 -5.55 3.00
C CYS A 22 -9.61 -6.04 2.01
N LYS A 23 -10.02 -6.64 0.88
CA LYS A 23 -9.08 -7.08 -0.18
C LYS A 23 -8.23 -5.93 -0.72
N ARG A 24 -8.84 -4.75 -0.93
CA ARG A 24 -8.10 -3.53 -1.35
C ARG A 24 -7.08 -3.09 -0.30
N LYS A 25 -7.47 -3.09 0.98
CA LYS A 25 -6.57 -2.76 2.11
C LYS A 25 -5.38 -3.72 2.19
N ASP A 26 -5.63 -5.02 2.02
CA ASP A 26 -4.57 -6.03 2.14
C ASP A 26 -3.61 -6.00 0.95
N CYS A 27 -4.11 -5.87 -0.29
CA CYS A 27 -3.27 -5.65 -1.47
C CYS A 27 -2.38 -4.40 -1.28
N MET A 28 -2.95 -3.30 -0.74
CA MET A 28 -2.19 -2.09 -0.47
C MET A 28 -1.10 -2.29 0.61
N LYS A 29 -1.39 -3.04 1.67
CA LYS A 29 -0.39 -3.41 2.69
C LYS A 29 0.75 -4.23 2.09
N GLU A 30 0.44 -5.20 1.23
CA GLU A 30 1.47 -6.03 0.56
C GLU A 30 2.40 -5.18 -0.31
N VAL A 31 1.84 -4.28 -1.12
CA VAL A 31 2.64 -3.36 -1.96
C VAL A 31 3.54 -2.47 -1.08
N LEU A 32 2.99 -1.93 0.02
CA LEU A 32 3.77 -1.12 0.96
C LEU A 32 4.87 -1.92 1.68
N GLN A 33 4.65 -3.21 1.96
CA GLN A 33 5.68 -4.09 2.48
C GLN A 33 6.79 -4.37 1.45
N LYS A 34 6.43 -4.61 0.19
CA LYS A 34 7.41 -4.77 -0.91
C LYS A 34 8.28 -3.52 -1.06
N LEU A 35 7.65 -2.34 -1.07
CA LEU A 35 8.37 -1.05 -1.10
C LEU A 35 9.28 -0.87 0.12
N LYS A 36 8.86 -1.29 1.33
CA LYS A 36 9.70 -1.27 2.54
C LYS A 36 10.95 -2.14 2.36
N LYS A 37 10.81 -3.35 1.81
CA LYS A 37 11.93 -4.27 1.57
C LYS A 37 12.90 -3.67 0.54
N GLN A 38 12.38 -3.14 -0.57
CA GLN A 38 13.20 -2.47 -1.59
C GLN A 38 13.94 -1.25 -1.05
N GLN A 39 13.28 -0.43 -0.22
CA GLN A 39 13.92 0.71 0.42
C GLN A 39 15.11 0.28 1.30
N ARG A 40 14.97 -0.80 2.07
CA ARG A 40 16.06 -1.35 2.89
C ARG A 40 17.22 -1.83 2.02
N ALA A 41 16.92 -2.63 1.00
CA ALA A 41 17.93 -3.16 0.09
C ALA A 41 18.71 -2.04 -0.63
N LEU A 42 18.03 -0.97 -1.08
CA LEU A 42 18.70 0.19 -1.69
C LEU A 42 19.53 0.97 -0.68
N LYS A 43 19.08 1.09 0.57
CA LYS A 43 19.87 1.75 1.63
C LYS A 43 21.16 0.98 1.94
N ASP A 44 21.07 -0.35 2.00
CA ASP A 44 22.23 -1.20 2.22
C ASP A 44 23.20 -1.16 1.02
N LYS A 45 22.67 -1.10 -0.21
CA LYS A 45 23.48 -0.90 -1.42
C LYS A 45 24.17 0.47 -1.41
N LEU A 46 23.46 1.53 -1.07
CA LEU A 46 24.00 2.88 -1.00
C LEU A 46 25.19 2.97 -0.03
N GLY A 47 25.09 2.33 1.15
CA GLY A 47 26.17 2.32 2.14
C GLY A 47 27.43 1.55 1.72
N LYS A 48 27.34 0.70 0.68
CA LYS A 48 28.47 -0.08 0.14
C LYS A 48 29.00 0.50 -1.18
N GLU A 49 28.25 1.42 -1.79
CA GLU A 49 28.56 1.98 -3.10
C GLU A 49 29.67 3.04 -2.97
N LYS A 50 30.78 2.84 -3.69
CA LYS A 50 31.92 3.75 -3.70
C LYS A 50 31.92 4.66 -4.93
N ASN A 51 31.14 4.31 -5.96
CA ASN A 51 31.03 5.11 -7.16
C ASN A 51 30.01 6.25 -6.96
N GLU A 52 30.46 7.49 -7.04
CA GLU A 52 29.62 8.67 -6.81
C GLU A 52 28.41 8.76 -7.77
N LYS A 53 28.56 8.31 -9.03
CA LYS A 53 27.46 8.31 -10.01
C LYS A 53 26.39 7.30 -9.64
N GLU A 54 26.79 6.09 -9.26
CA GLU A 54 25.85 5.05 -8.82
C GLU A 54 25.24 5.40 -7.47
N HIS A 55 26.01 5.98 -6.56
CA HIS A 55 25.51 6.50 -5.29
C HIS A 55 24.38 7.52 -5.50
N LYS A 56 24.57 8.50 -6.40
CA LYS A 56 23.52 9.48 -6.77
C LYS A 56 22.29 8.81 -7.40
N ARG A 57 22.46 7.78 -8.23
CA ARG A 57 21.34 7.02 -8.83
C ARG A 57 20.54 6.26 -7.78
N ILE A 58 21.22 5.54 -6.90
CA ILE A 58 20.61 4.78 -5.81
C ILE A 58 19.89 5.73 -4.85
N GLN A 59 20.49 6.88 -4.53
CA GLN A 59 19.85 7.91 -3.68
C GLN A 59 18.53 8.40 -4.27
N LYS A 60 18.52 8.78 -5.57
CA LYS A 60 17.28 9.21 -6.25
C LYS A 60 16.21 8.13 -6.23
N ALA A 61 16.58 6.87 -6.47
CA ALA A 61 15.63 5.76 -6.40
C ALA A 61 15.06 5.58 -4.99
N LEU A 62 15.90 5.76 -3.96
CA LEU A 62 15.50 5.68 -2.55
C LEU A 62 14.51 6.79 -2.19
N ASP A 63 14.74 8.02 -2.65
CA ASP A 63 13.85 9.17 -2.44
C ASP A 63 12.48 8.95 -3.10
N ILE A 64 12.46 8.46 -4.34
CA ILE A 64 11.21 8.13 -5.06
C ILE A 64 10.42 7.07 -4.28
N ILE A 65 11.07 5.97 -3.86
CA ILE A 65 10.42 4.90 -3.10
C ILE A 65 9.91 5.42 -1.76
N TYR A 66 10.67 6.27 -1.08
CA TYR A 66 10.25 6.89 0.17
C TYR A 66 8.98 7.74 -0.01
N LEU A 67 8.95 8.61 -1.02
CA LEU A 67 7.78 9.44 -1.35
C LEU A 67 6.57 8.58 -1.72
N GLN A 68 6.76 7.57 -2.56
CA GLN A 68 5.71 6.63 -2.99
C GLN A 68 5.11 5.90 -1.78
N ARG A 69 5.97 5.38 -0.90
CA ARG A 69 5.56 4.67 0.32
C ARG A 69 4.84 5.59 1.29
N LYS A 70 5.30 6.83 1.46
CA LYS A 70 4.63 7.85 2.29
C LYS A 70 3.23 8.18 1.75
N LYS A 71 3.10 8.35 0.44
CA LYS A 71 1.79 8.55 -0.23
C LYS A 71 0.86 7.35 0.00
N GLY A 72 1.36 6.14 -0.21
CA GLY A 72 0.57 4.92 0.00
C GLY A 72 0.14 4.72 1.46
N LEU A 73 1.00 5.02 2.44
CA LEU A 73 0.62 4.99 3.86
C LEU A 73 -0.46 6.01 4.20
N LYS A 74 -0.41 7.22 3.63
CA LYS A 74 -1.47 8.23 3.81
C LYS A 74 -2.80 7.74 3.23
N ALA A 75 -2.77 7.14 2.05
CA ALA A 75 -3.97 6.59 1.42
C ALA A 75 -4.55 5.40 2.21
N LEU A 76 -3.70 4.51 2.74
CA LEU A 76 -4.14 3.42 3.61
C LEU A 76 -4.81 3.94 4.90
N LYS A 77 -4.24 4.99 5.52
CA LYS A 77 -4.86 5.64 6.69
C LYS A 77 -6.23 6.23 6.38
N LYS A 78 -6.42 6.82 5.19
CA LYS A 78 -7.72 7.33 4.75
C LYS A 78 -8.74 6.20 4.59
N LEU A 79 -8.32 5.06 4.02
CA LEU A 79 -9.17 3.87 3.88
C LEU A 79 -9.54 3.23 5.22
N GLN A 80 -8.74 3.40 6.28
CA GLN A 80 -9.04 2.89 7.63
C GLN A 80 -9.99 3.78 8.43
N LYS A 81 -10.09 5.06 8.09
CA LYS A 81 -10.98 6.02 8.77
C LYS A 81 -12.39 6.10 8.16
N SER A 82 -12.61 5.39 7.06
CA SER A 82 -13.90 5.29 6.35
C SER A 82 -14.46 3.89 6.51
#